data_AF-A0A856MH04-F1
#
_entry.id   AF-A0A856MH04-F1
#
_cell.length_a   1.000
_cell.length_b   1.000
_cell.length_c   1.000
_cell.angle_alpha   90.00
_cell.angle_beta   90.00
_cell.angle_gamma   90.00
#
_symmetry.space_group_name_H-M   'P 1'
#
loop_
_entity.id
_entity.type
_entity.pdbx_description
1 polymer ?
#
loop_
_entity_poly.entity_id
_entity_poly.type
_entity_poly.pdbx_seq_one_letter_code
_entity_poly.pdbx_strand_id
1 'polypeptide(L)'
;MKMKALLLPAAIMVMFATSPVIFTHAGVAAPGSRAEAWQAKLNLTDAQKAKMKEIRESSKKQIDALLTPEQRTQKEQARQQRKKPNLNLTADQKAKMKEIRQNTKTQMQALLTPEQQQQWKQMREQKRQSQ
;
A
#
# COMPACT_ATOMS: atom_id res chain seq x y z
N MET A 1 -32.94 34.11 26.93
CA MET A 1 -31.79 33.26 27.34
C MET A 1 -31.01 32.86 26.09
N LYS A 2 -29.69 32.82 26.23
CA LYS A 2 -28.68 32.47 25.23
C LYS A 2 -28.67 30.95 25.00
N MET A 3 -28.31 30.50 23.80
CA MET A 3 -27.14 29.62 23.53
C MET A 3 -27.04 29.36 22.01
N LYS A 4 -25.79 29.15 21.58
CA LYS A 4 -25.24 29.33 20.24
C LYS A 4 -25.09 28.00 19.48
N ALA A 5 -25.14 28.14 18.16
CA ALA A 5 -24.43 27.43 17.07
C ALA A 5 -23.59 26.16 17.38
N LEU A 6 -23.74 25.14 16.51
CA LEU A 6 -22.62 24.31 16.04
C LEU A 6 -23.02 23.60 14.72
N LEU A 7 -22.62 24.10 13.54
CA LEU A 7 -21.36 23.90 12.79
C LEU A 7 -21.40 22.68 11.84
N LEU A 8 -21.21 23.03 10.56
CA LEU A 8 -21.35 22.30 9.29
C LEU A 8 -20.38 21.13 9.08
N PRO A 9 -20.64 20.25 8.09
CA PRO A 9 -19.76 19.14 7.73
C PRO A 9 -18.41 19.63 7.18
N ALA A 10 -17.32 19.09 7.74
CA ALA A 10 -15.96 19.35 7.27
C ALA A 10 -15.70 18.68 5.92
N ALA A 11 -15.99 19.39 4.83
CA ALA A 11 -15.35 19.16 3.54
C ALA A 11 -13.97 19.86 3.57
N ILE A 12 -12.89 19.08 3.58
CA ILE A 12 -11.54 19.63 3.41
C ILE A 12 -11.39 19.99 1.92
N MET A 13 -11.72 21.25 1.62
CA MET A 13 -11.45 21.87 0.32
C MET A 13 -9.96 22.27 0.29
N VAL A 14 -9.11 21.40 -0.26
CA VAL A 14 -7.71 21.73 -0.52
C VAL A 14 -7.68 22.71 -1.69
N MET A 15 -7.42 23.99 -1.41
CA MET A 15 -7.09 24.96 -2.45
C MET A 15 -5.74 24.60 -3.06
N PHE A 16 -5.72 24.35 -4.37
CA PHE A 16 -4.48 24.20 -5.14
C PHE A 16 -3.85 25.58 -5.33
N ALA A 17 -2.82 25.90 -4.53
CA ALA A 17 -1.85 26.91 -4.91
C ALA A 17 -0.91 26.27 -5.95
N THR A 18 -1.04 26.68 -7.21
CA THR A 18 -0.16 26.29 -8.30
C THR A 18 1.19 26.97 -8.13
N SER A 19 2.10 26.31 -7.40
CA SER A 19 3.52 26.61 -7.48
C SER A 19 4.21 25.52 -8.29
N PRO A 20 4.95 25.84 -9.37
CA PRO A 20 5.76 24.86 -10.06
C PRO A 20 6.94 24.50 -9.14
N VAL A 21 6.83 23.38 -8.44
CA VAL A 21 7.98 22.88 -7.69
C VAL A 21 8.86 22.07 -8.63
N ILE A 22 9.83 22.75 -9.23
CA ILE A 22 10.94 22.10 -9.91
C ILE A 22 11.85 21.53 -8.83
N PHE A 23 11.54 20.32 -8.37
CA PHE A 23 12.51 19.56 -7.58
C PHE A 23 13.29 18.60 -8.48
N THR A 24 14.51 18.98 -8.81
CA THR A 24 15.51 18.07 -9.37
C THR A 24 15.97 17.11 -8.27
N HIS A 25 15.28 15.97 -8.11
CA HIS A 25 15.77 14.89 -7.28
C HIS A 25 16.66 13.96 -8.11
N ALA A 26 17.95 14.28 -8.15
CA ALA A 26 18.98 13.34 -8.57
C ALA A 26 19.16 12.28 -7.47
N GLY A 27 18.44 11.17 -7.56
CA GLY A 27 18.60 10.01 -6.70
C GLY A 27 19.14 8.83 -7.50
N VAL A 28 20.40 8.47 -7.29
CA VAL A 28 21.03 7.26 -7.85
C VAL A 28 20.26 6.04 -7.35
N ALA A 29 19.56 5.35 -8.24
CA ALA A 29 18.79 4.15 -7.91
C ALA A 29 19.73 2.94 -7.71
N ALA A 30 19.90 2.50 -6.47
CA ALA A 30 20.49 1.20 -6.14
C ALA A 30 19.57 0.06 -6.63
N PRO A 31 20.07 -1.17 -6.89
CA PRO A 31 19.25 -2.30 -7.31
C PRO A 31 18.31 -2.73 -6.16
N GLY A 32 17.12 -2.13 -6.14
CA GLY A 32 16.09 -2.40 -5.15
C GLY A 32 15.31 -3.68 -5.44
N SER A 33 14.69 -4.22 -4.40
CA SER A 33 13.65 -5.24 -4.51
C SER A 33 12.61 -4.88 -5.57
N ARG A 34 11.91 -5.87 -6.15
CA ARG A 34 10.82 -5.61 -7.10
C ARG A 34 9.78 -4.62 -6.54
N ALA A 35 9.63 -4.56 -5.20
CA ALA A 35 8.78 -3.61 -4.51
C ALA A 35 9.32 -2.17 -4.51
N GLU A 36 10.63 -1.97 -4.55
CA GLU A 36 11.28 -0.66 -4.67
C GLU A 36 11.33 -0.21 -6.13
N ALA A 37 11.50 -1.14 -7.07
CA ALA A 37 11.55 -0.85 -8.50
C ALA A 37 10.28 -0.17 -9.03
N TRP A 38 9.08 -0.56 -8.57
CA TRP A 38 7.84 0.10 -8.99
C TRP A 38 7.62 1.45 -8.30
N GLN A 39 8.07 1.59 -7.05
CA GLN A 39 7.95 2.86 -6.31
C GLN A 39 8.87 3.92 -6.94
N ALA A 40 10.06 3.52 -7.38
CA ALA A 40 10.95 4.36 -8.15
C ALA A 40 10.32 4.76 -9.50
N LYS A 41 9.68 3.81 -10.22
CA LYS A 41 8.99 4.10 -11.49
C LYS A 41 7.84 5.09 -11.38
N LEU A 42 7.16 5.15 -10.22
CA LEU A 42 6.10 6.13 -9.96
C LEU A 42 6.61 7.45 -9.38
N ASN A 43 7.93 7.60 -9.20
CA ASN A 43 8.54 8.75 -8.55
C ASN A 43 7.87 9.08 -7.20
N LEU A 44 7.64 8.06 -6.36
CA LEU A 44 6.97 8.27 -5.07
C LEU A 44 7.83 9.16 -4.16
N THR A 45 7.18 10.10 -3.47
CA THR A 45 7.83 10.91 -2.43
C THR A 45 8.14 10.06 -1.21
N ASP A 46 9.09 10.50 -0.39
CA ASP A 46 9.45 9.77 0.83
C ASP A 46 8.30 9.72 1.84
N ALA A 47 7.47 10.78 1.89
CA ALA A 47 6.24 10.79 2.68
C ALA A 47 5.23 9.73 2.19
N GLN A 48 5.03 9.60 0.87
CA GLN A 48 4.18 8.55 0.29
C GLN A 48 4.73 7.16 0.61
N LYS A 49 6.05 6.93 0.47
CA LYS A 49 6.70 5.66 0.80
C LYS A 49 6.51 5.29 2.27
N ALA A 50 6.69 6.25 3.18
CA ALA A 50 6.50 6.05 4.62
C ALA A 50 5.06 5.61 4.94
N LYS A 51 4.06 6.30 4.38
CA LYS A 51 2.65 5.93 4.55
C LYS A 51 2.30 4.58 3.95
N MET A 52 2.85 4.23 2.79
CA MET A 52 2.67 2.90 2.22
C MET A 52 3.31 1.80 3.07
N LYS A 53 4.46 2.06 3.70
CA LYS A 53 5.10 1.12 4.63
C LYS A 53 4.20 0.87 5.85
N GLU A 54 3.68 1.93 6.46
CA GLU A 54 2.74 1.87 7.58
C GLU A 54 1.50 1.02 7.25
N ILE A 55 0.88 1.27 6.09
CA ILE A 55 -0.28 0.49 5.61
C ILE A 55 0.08 -0.99 5.45
N ARG A 56 1.25 -1.32 4.87
CA ARG A 56 1.68 -2.72 4.67
C ARG A 56 1.96 -3.43 5.99
N GLU A 57 2.55 -2.74 6.95
CA GLU A 57 2.80 -3.28 8.29
C GLU A 57 1.50 -3.57 9.02
N SER A 58 0.53 -2.66 8.95
CA SER A 58 -0.83 -2.87 9.49
C SER A 58 -1.51 -4.08 8.84
N SER A 59 -1.52 -4.14 7.52
CA SER A 59 -2.05 -5.27 6.74
C SER A 59 -1.42 -6.60 7.12
N LYS A 60 -0.09 -6.63 7.32
CA LYS A 60 0.63 -7.82 7.77
C LYS A 60 0.17 -8.26 9.16
N LYS A 61 0.02 -7.33 10.11
CA LYS A 61 -0.49 -7.62 11.46
C LYS A 61 -1.91 -8.21 11.42
N GLN A 62 -2.79 -7.64 10.60
CA GLN A 62 -4.15 -8.15 10.41
C GLN A 62 -4.16 -9.56 9.82
N ILE A 63 -3.33 -9.83 8.80
CA ILE A 63 -3.20 -11.16 8.22
C ILE A 63 -2.66 -12.15 9.26
N ASP A 64 -1.66 -11.77 10.05
CA ASP A 64 -1.05 -12.63 11.05
C ASP A 64 -2.04 -12.99 12.16
N ALA A 65 -2.94 -12.07 12.51
CA ALA A 65 -4.03 -12.31 13.45
C ALA A 65 -5.01 -13.40 12.99
N LEU A 66 -5.15 -13.63 11.67
CA LEU A 66 -6.03 -14.67 11.11
C LEU A 66 -5.42 -16.08 11.13
N LEU A 67 -4.11 -16.19 11.36
CA LEU A 67 -3.39 -17.46 11.37
C LEU A 67 -3.44 -18.11 12.76
N THR A 68 -3.52 -19.45 12.78
CA THR A 68 -3.34 -20.23 14.01
C THR A 68 -1.88 -20.16 14.51
N PRO A 69 -1.61 -20.46 15.78
CA PRO A 69 -0.25 -20.54 16.30
C PRO A 69 0.68 -21.43 15.45
N GLU A 70 0.18 -22.60 15.03
CA GLU A 70 0.93 -23.57 14.22
C GLU A 70 1.25 -23.00 12.84
N GLN A 71 0.27 -22.35 12.19
CA GLN A 71 0.46 -21.69 10.90
C GLN A 71 1.47 -20.53 11.00
N ARG A 72 1.50 -19.79 12.12
CA ARG A 72 2.49 -18.73 12.34
C ARG A 72 3.90 -19.33 12.45
N THR A 73 4.06 -20.42 13.19
CA THR A 73 5.34 -21.14 13.31
C THR A 73 5.82 -21.64 11.96
N GLN A 74 4.96 -22.29 11.17
CA GLN A 74 5.31 -22.74 9.82
C GLN A 74 5.70 -21.58 8.90
N LYS A 75 4.99 -20.44 9.00
CA LYS A 75 5.33 -19.22 8.26
C LYS A 75 6.73 -18.71 8.62
N GLU A 76 7.06 -18.69 9.91
CA GLU A 76 8.36 -18.24 10.40
C GLU A 76 9.50 -19.17 9.96
N GLN A 77 9.32 -20.49 10.08
CA GLN A 77 10.29 -21.48 9.61
C GLN A 77 10.52 -21.38 8.10
N ALA A 78 9.46 -21.26 7.30
CA ALA A 78 9.59 -21.07 5.86
C ALA A 78 10.35 -19.78 5.54
N ARG A 79 10.13 -18.70 6.30
CA ARG A 79 10.86 -17.43 6.14
C ARG A 79 12.36 -17.60 6.40
N GLN A 80 12.73 -18.29 7.48
CA GLN A 80 14.14 -18.59 7.79
C GLN A 80 14.80 -19.41 6.68
N GLN A 81 14.06 -20.36 6.10
CA GLN A 81 14.52 -21.17 4.97
C GLN A 81 14.42 -20.47 3.61
N ARG A 82 13.95 -19.21 3.56
CA ARG A 82 13.65 -18.46 2.32
C ARG A 82 12.72 -19.22 1.36
N LYS A 83 11.83 -20.06 1.91
CA LYS A 83 10.83 -20.84 1.17
C LYS A 83 9.45 -20.20 1.30
N LYS A 84 8.56 -20.56 0.38
CA LYS A 84 7.14 -20.21 0.48
C LYS A 84 6.46 -21.12 1.51
N PRO A 85 5.76 -20.58 2.52
CA PRO A 85 5.05 -21.41 3.48
C PRO A 85 3.83 -22.08 2.86
N ASN A 86 3.60 -23.35 3.21
CA ASN A 86 2.36 -24.05 2.92
C ASN A 86 1.50 -24.10 4.19
N LEU A 87 0.59 -23.13 4.33
CA LEU A 87 -0.17 -22.93 5.57
C LEU A 87 -1.51 -23.67 5.63
N ASN A 88 -1.88 -24.43 4.58
CA ASN A 88 -3.17 -25.13 4.50
C ASN A 88 -4.37 -24.25 4.91
N LEU A 89 -4.40 -23.00 4.41
CA LEU A 89 -5.40 -22.01 4.81
C LEU A 89 -6.82 -22.47 4.48
N THR A 90 -7.75 -22.23 5.40
CA THR A 90 -9.18 -22.48 5.19
C THR A 90 -9.76 -21.52 4.15
N ALA A 91 -10.95 -21.84 3.62
CA ALA A 91 -11.66 -20.96 2.69
C ALA A 91 -11.91 -19.56 3.29
N ASP A 92 -12.35 -19.52 4.55
CA ASP A 92 -12.64 -18.28 5.26
C ASP A 92 -11.38 -17.44 5.52
N GLN A 93 -10.27 -18.08 5.91
CA GLN A 93 -8.99 -17.39 6.06
C GLN A 93 -8.56 -16.77 4.72
N LYS A 94 -8.67 -17.52 3.62
CA LYS A 94 -8.34 -17.01 2.27
C LYS A 94 -9.22 -15.83 1.88
N ALA A 95 -10.53 -15.89 2.17
CA ALA A 95 -11.47 -14.81 1.89
C ALA A 95 -11.11 -13.53 2.66
N LYS A 96 -10.94 -13.62 3.99
CA LYS A 96 -10.54 -12.48 4.84
C LYS A 96 -9.20 -11.89 4.43
N MET A 97 -8.21 -12.72 4.12
CA MET A 97 -6.91 -12.24 3.62
C MET A 97 -7.03 -11.55 2.25
N LYS A 98 -7.93 -11.99 1.38
CA LYS A 98 -8.18 -11.34 0.08
C LYS A 98 -8.77 -9.95 0.29
N GLU A 99 -9.74 -9.83 1.18
CA GLU A 99 -10.37 -8.56 1.54
C GLU A 99 -9.35 -7.58 2.12
N ILE A 100 -8.53 -8.00 3.10
CA ILE A 100 -7.46 -7.17 3.68
C ILE A 100 -6.52 -6.65 2.58
N ARG A 101 -6.11 -7.51 1.64
CA ARG A 101 -5.24 -7.11 0.52
C ARG A 101 -5.92 -6.14 -0.44
N GLN A 102 -7.22 -6.30 -0.69
CA GLN A 102 -8.00 -5.36 -1.51
C GLN A 102 -8.08 -4.00 -0.83
N ASN A 103 -8.42 -3.96 0.46
CA ASN A 103 -8.50 -2.72 1.23
C ASN A 103 -7.13 -2.01 1.30
N THR A 104 -6.07 -2.77 1.57
CA THR A 104 -4.68 -2.29 1.56
C THR A 104 -4.32 -1.63 0.22
N LYS A 105 -4.71 -2.26 -0.89
CA LYS A 105 -4.47 -1.73 -2.23
C LYS A 105 -5.22 -0.42 -2.44
N THR A 106 -6.50 -0.35 -2.07
CA THR A 106 -7.31 0.87 -2.17
C THR A 106 -6.68 2.02 -1.37
N GLN A 107 -6.27 1.76 -0.13
CA GLN A 107 -5.60 2.76 0.71
C GLN A 107 -4.30 3.27 0.08
N MET A 108 -3.46 2.37 -0.47
CA MET A 108 -2.24 2.78 -1.15
C MET A 108 -2.52 3.58 -2.42
N GLN A 109 -3.56 3.24 -3.19
CA GLN A 109 -3.95 3.98 -4.39
C GLN A 109 -4.43 5.40 -4.07
N ALA A 110 -5.11 5.59 -2.93
CA ALA A 110 -5.54 6.90 -2.46
C ALA A 110 -4.36 7.84 -2.10
N LEU A 111 -3.16 7.30 -1.88
CA LEU A 111 -1.96 8.10 -1.63
C LEU A 111 -1.27 8.60 -2.92
N LEU A 112 -1.67 8.07 -4.08
CA LEU A 112 -1.08 8.41 -5.38
C LEU A 112 -1.77 9.64 -5.98
N THR A 113 -1.01 10.47 -6.70
CA THR A 113 -1.59 11.54 -7.54
C THR A 113 -2.32 10.94 -8.75
N PRO A 114 -3.22 11.70 -9.42
CA PRO A 114 -3.89 11.23 -10.63
C PRO A 114 -2.93 10.70 -11.71
N GLU A 115 -1.80 11.38 -11.91
CA GLU A 115 -0.77 11.02 -12.88
C GLU A 115 -0.09 9.70 -12.49
N GLN A 116 0.28 9.57 -11.21
CA GLN A 116 0.86 8.33 -10.67
C GLN A 116 -0.14 7.16 -10.77
N GLN A 117 -1.43 7.39 -10.56
CA GLN A 117 -2.46 6.37 -10.73
C GLN A 117 -2.57 5.90 -12.18
N GLN A 118 -2.49 6.82 -13.14
CA GLN A 118 -2.51 6.49 -14.57
C GLN A 118 -1.29 5.65 -14.96
N GLN A 119 -0.10 6.06 -14.56
CA GLN A 119 1.13 5.28 -14.78
C GLN A 119 1.04 3.88 -14.17
N TRP A 120 0.52 3.78 -12.93
CA TRP A 120 0.31 2.50 -12.28
C TRP A 120 -0.67 1.58 -13.05
N LYS A 121 -1.75 2.13 -13.61
CA LYS A 121 -2.70 1.37 -14.44
C LYS A 121 -2.00 0.82 -15.70
N GLN A 122 -1.26 1.66 -16.41
CA GLN A 122 -0.49 1.26 -17.60
C GLN A 122 0.51 0.14 -17.28
N MET A 123 1.28 0.29 -16.20
CA MET A 123 2.22 -0.75 -15.75
C MET A 123 1.53 -2.09 -15.47
N ARG A 124 0.31 -2.07 -14.92
CA ARG A 124 -0.47 -3.29 -14.65
C ARG A 124 -1.00 -3.94 -15.92
N GLU A 125 -1.41 -3.14 -16.90
CA GLU A 125 -1.86 -3.63 -18.21
C GLU A 125 -0.72 -4.28 -18.98
N GLN A 126 0.45 -3.63 -19.03
CA GLN A 126 1.64 -4.20 -19.64
C GLN A 126 2.00 -5.56 -19.01
N LYS A 127 1.98 -5.64 -17.67
CA LYS A 127 2.24 -6.90 -16.97
C LYS A 127 1.21 -7.99 -17.30
N ARG A 128 -0.06 -7.62 -17.51
CA ARG A 128 -1.12 -8.57 -17.91
C ARG A 128 -0.91 -9.08 -19.34
N GLN A 129 -0.40 -8.24 -20.23
CA GLN A 129 -0.09 -8.62 -21.61
C GLN A 129 1.19 -9.46 -21.72
N SER A 130 2.12 -9.32 -20.77
CA SER A 130 3.37 -10.07 -20.73
C SER A 130 3.27 -11.40 -19.95
N GLN A 131 2.07 -11.85 -19.58
CA GLN A 131 1.80 -13.10 -18.87
C GLN A 131 0.94 -14.00 -19.75
#